data_AF-A0A4U9ZB99-F1
#
_entry.id   AF-A0A4U9ZB99-F1
#
_cell.length_a   1.000
_cell.length_b   1.000
_cell.length_c   1.000
_cell.angle_alpha   90.00
_cell.angle_beta   90.00
_cell.angle_gamma   90.00
#
_symmetry.space_group_name_H-M   'P 1'
#
loop_
_entity.id
_entity.type
_entity.pdbx_description
1 polymer ?
#
loop_
_entity_poly.entity_id
_entity_poly.type
_entity_poly.pdbx_seq_one_letter_code
_entity_poly.pdbx_strand_id
1 'polypeptide(L)'
;MSIKFKLKTKEFHLYNQEVSYIFCVLSNGQLGHLYYGKRINPDESYLQFIEGEYRSLTSFVSEENPTFSLQHTRQEYPSFGTGDYADAAFMIKTKDGSRLSDFKFYDFKIQKGKPTLEGLPSTYVDSDE
;
A
#
# COMPACT_ATOMS: atom_id res chain seq x y z
N MET A 1 -11.48 -12.11 -11.66
CA MET A 1 -10.61 -11.65 -10.54
C MET A 1 -11.51 -11.07 -9.47
N SER A 2 -11.20 -11.19 -8.19
CA SER A 2 -12.03 -10.64 -7.12
C SER A 2 -11.21 -9.73 -6.22
N ILE A 3 -11.87 -8.72 -5.68
CA ILE A 3 -11.29 -7.75 -4.76
C ILE A 3 -12.20 -7.69 -3.53
N LYS A 4 -11.64 -7.95 -2.36
CA LYS A 4 -12.34 -7.77 -1.07
C LYS A 4 -11.68 -6.66 -0.28
N PHE A 5 -12.50 -5.78 0.27
CA PHE A 5 -12.07 -4.81 1.27
C PHE A 5 -12.65 -5.17 2.63
N LYS A 6 -11.79 -5.30 3.65
CA LYS A 6 -12.20 -5.60 5.02
C LYS A 6 -12.27 -4.31 5.82
N LEU A 7 -13.48 -3.82 6.09
CA LEU A 7 -13.68 -2.52 6.75
C LEU A 7 -13.00 -2.43 8.13
N LYS A 8 -13.02 -3.52 8.92
CA LYS A 8 -12.47 -3.53 10.29
C LYS A 8 -10.94 -3.42 10.31
N THR A 9 -10.26 -4.12 9.40
CA THR A 9 -8.79 -4.20 9.34
C THR A 9 -8.19 -3.26 8.30
N LYS A 10 -9.04 -2.62 7.49
CA LYS A 10 -8.66 -1.77 6.34
C LYS A 10 -7.73 -2.48 5.36
N GLU A 11 -7.94 -3.78 5.17
CA GLU A 11 -7.16 -4.62 4.25
C GLU A 11 -7.87 -4.75 2.90
N PHE A 12 -7.08 -4.66 1.85
CA PHE A 12 -7.46 -4.95 0.47
C PHE A 12 -6.85 -6.28 0.07
N HIS A 13 -7.69 -7.18 -0.42
CA HIS A 13 -7.26 -8.49 -0.91
C HIS A 13 -7.71 -8.68 -2.34
N LEU A 14 -6.74 -8.59 -3.26
CA LEU A 14 -6.91 -8.85 -4.68
C LEU A 14 -6.49 -10.28 -4.95
N TYR A 15 -7.34 -11.08 -5.60
CA TYR A 15 -7.03 -12.48 -5.82
C TYR A 15 -7.66 -13.07 -7.08
N ASN A 16 -7.03 -14.14 -7.56
CA ASN A 16 -7.59 -15.06 -8.55
C ASN A 16 -7.39 -16.51 -8.05
N GLN A 17 -7.49 -17.51 -8.93
CA GLN A 17 -7.34 -18.91 -8.51
C GLN A 17 -5.92 -19.28 -8.06
N GLU A 18 -4.91 -18.48 -8.42
CA GLU A 18 -3.48 -18.81 -8.27
C GLU A 18 -2.74 -17.89 -7.32
N VAL A 19 -3.09 -16.59 -7.31
CA VAL A 19 -2.37 -15.56 -6.56
C VAL A 19 -3.26 -14.73 -5.64
N SER A 20 -2.64 -14.26 -4.56
CA SER A 20 -3.15 -13.22 -3.66
C SER A 20 -2.18 -12.04 -3.67
N TYR A 21 -2.73 -10.84 -3.71
CA TYR A 21 -2.03 -9.59 -3.44
C TYR A 21 -2.79 -8.86 -2.33
N ILE A 22 -2.11 -8.53 -1.24
CA ILE A 22 -2.73 -8.03 -0.02
C ILE A 22 -1.96 -6.81 0.49
N PHE A 23 -2.69 -5.74 0.75
CA PHE A 23 -2.18 -4.51 1.34
C PHE A 23 -3.21 -3.91 2.29
N CYS A 24 -2.80 -2.94 3.11
CA CYS A 24 -3.66 -2.33 4.11
C CYS A 24 -3.39 -0.84 4.29
N VAL A 25 -4.30 -0.17 4.99
CA VAL A 25 -4.05 1.19 5.51
C VAL A 25 -3.33 1.08 6.85
N LEU A 26 -2.10 1.58 6.90
CA LEU A 26 -1.25 1.60 8.09
C LEU A 26 -1.76 2.60 9.14
N SER A 27 -1.19 2.53 10.35
CA SER A 27 -1.55 3.41 11.48
C SER A 27 -1.33 4.90 11.18
N ASN A 28 -0.33 5.25 10.37
CA ASN A 28 -0.09 6.61 9.91
C ASN A 28 -0.94 7.01 8.71
N GLY A 29 -1.86 6.17 8.24
CA GLY A 29 -2.73 6.42 7.09
C GLY A 29 -2.10 6.17 5.72
N GLN A 30 -0.83 5.79 5.62
CA GLN A 30 -0.21 5.37 4.35
C GLN A 30 -0.61 3.93 4.01
N LEU A 31 -0.28 3.46 2.79
CA LEU A 31 -0.57 2.10 2.35
C LEU A 31 0.64 1.17 2.53
N GLY A 32 0.42 0.08 3.26
CA GLY A 32 1.42 -0.94 3.55
C GLY A 32 1.14 -2.25 2.83
N HIS A 33 2.18 -2.82 2.23
CA HIS A 33 2.15 -4.11 1.58
C HIS A 33 2.25 -5.25 2.61
N LEU A 34 1.38 -6.24 2.50
CA LEU A 34 1.37 -7.39 3.41
C LEU A 34 1.88 -8.65 2.74
N TYR A 35 1.40 -8.93 1.51
CA TYR A 35 1.66 -10.19 0.85
C TYR A 35 1.47 -10.11 -0.67
N TYR A 36 2.36 -10.76 -1.40
CA TYR A 36 2.14 -11.15 -2.79
C TYR A 36 2.68 -12.56 -3.02
N GLY A 37 1.86 -13.43 -3.59
CA GLY A 37 2.27 -14.81 -3.86
C GLY A 37 1.10 -15.75 -4.08
N LYS A 38 1.31 -17.03 -3.75
CA LYS A 38 0.32 -18.10 -3.89
C LYS A 38 -1.01 -17.73 -3.22
N ARG A 39 -2.10 -18.21 -3.80
CA ARG A 39 -3.44 -17.95 -3.29
C ARG A 39 -3.60 -18.41 -1.83
N ILE A 40 -4.08 -17.48 -1.00
CA ILE A 40 -4.42 -17.68 0.42
C ILE A 40 -5.87 -17.24 0.72
N ASN A 41 -6.35 -17.59 1.91
CA ASN A 41 -7.74 -17.42 2.32
C ASN A 41 -8.20 -15.95 2.29
N PRO A 42 -9.21 -15.59 1.48
CA PRO A 42 -9.64 -14.21 1.38
C PRO A 42 -10.36 -13.66 2.61
N ASP A 43 -10.82 -14.53 3.51
CA ASP A 43 -11.63 -14.15 4.67
C ASP A 43 -10.79 -13.96 5.95
N GLU A 44 -9.51 -14.35 5.94
CA GLU A 44 -8.57 -14.17 7.06
C GLU A 44 -7.89 -12.80 7.08
N SER A 45 -7.56 -12.29 8.26
CA SER A 45 -6.72 -11.10 8.42
C SER A 45 -5.24 -11.47 8.28
N TYR A 46 -4.46 -10.57 7.68
CA TYR A 46 -3.03 -10.69 7.46
C TYR A 46 -2.21 -9.55 8.08
N LEU A 47 -2.83 -8.71 8.92
CA LEU A 47 -2.15 -7.65 9.69
C LEU A 47 -0.96 -8.15 10.52
N GLN A 48 -0.91 -9.42 10.89
CA GLN A 48 0.26 -10.03 11.55
C GLN A 48 1.54 -10.01 10.72
N PHE A 49 1.45 -9.74 9.41
CA PHE A 49 2.62 -9.54 8.54
C PHE A 49 3.19 -8.12 8.62
N ILE A 50 2.54 -7.21 9.33
CA ILE A 50 3.13 -5.92 9.68
C ILE A 50 4.19 -6.18 10.76
N GLU A 51 5.44 -5.95 10.39
CA GLU A 51 6.56 -6.02 11.32
C GLU A 51 6.69 -4.69 12.07
N GLY A 52 6.87 -4.76 13.38
CA GLY A 52 7.07 -3.59 14.22
C GLY A 52 8.02 -3.94 15.36
N GLU A 53 9.27 -3.51 15.26
CA GLU A 53 10.28 -3.73 16.28
C GLU A 53 11.17 -2.49 16.41
N TYR A 54 11.66 -2.26 17.62
CA TYR A 54 12.68 -1.25 17.83
C TYR A 54 13.99 -1.69 17.16
N ARG A 55 14.58 -0.78 16.39
CA ARG A 55 15.87 -0.96 15.72
C ARG A 55 16.73 0.28 15.96
N SER A 56 17.99 0.08 16.31
CA SER A 56 18.95 1.18 16.47
C SER A 56 19.11 1.96 15.15
N LEU A 57 19.38 3.26 15.25
CA LEU A 57 19.60 4.16 14.10
C LEU A 57 18.44 4.21 13.09
N THR A 58 17.22 3.90 13.53
CA THR A 58 16.01 3.90 12.69
C THR A 58 15.17 5.14 12.98
N SER A 59 14.63 5.74 11.91
CA SER A 59 13.65 6.83 12.03
C SER A 59 12.24 6.23 12.24
N PHE A 60 11.59 6.60 13.33
CA PHE A 60 10.22 6.19 13.64
C PHE A 60 9.22 7.28 13.26
N VAL A 61 8.01 6.87 12.88
CA VAL A 61 6.97 7.79 12.43
C VAL A 61 6.37 8.61 13.58
N SER A 62 6.34 8.07 14.79
CA SER A 62 5.94 8.80 15.99
C SER A 62 6.81 8.44 17.18
N GLU A 63 6.98 9.39 18.10
CA GLU A 63 7.66 9.17 19.38
C GLU A 63 6.87 8.22 20.29
N GLU A 64 5.54 8.24 20.19
CA GLU A 64 4.63 7.39 20.97
C GLU A 64 4.72 5.91 20.57
N ASN A 65 5.18 5.60 19.35
CA ASN A 65 5.33 4.25 18.85
C ASN A 65 6.72 4.02 18.22
N PRO A 66 7.75 3.75 19.05
CA PRO A 66 9.13 3.52 18.58
C PRO A 66 9.33 2.11 18.00
N THR A 67 8.31 1.56 17.35
CA THR A 67 8.37 0.27 16.63
C THR A 67 7.92 0.39 15.18
N PHE A 68 7.26 1.49 14.81
CA PHE A 68 6.77 1.72 13.46
C PHE A 68 7.67 2.67 12.68
N SER A 69 8.35 2.14 11.67
CA SER A 69 9.26 2.86 10.78
C SER A 69 8.96 2.55 9.33
N LEU A 70 8.92 3.58 8.48
CA LEU A 70 8.72 3.40 7.04
C LEU A 70 9.90 2.71 6.35
N GLN A 71 11.10 2.85 6.89
CA GLN A 71 12.29 2.18 6.37
C GLN A 71 12.18 0.65 6.40
N HIS A 72 11.52 0.09 7.43
CA HIS A 72 11.36 -1.36 7.60
C HIS A 72 9.95 -1.85 7.29
N THR A 73 9.04 -0.93 6.96
CA THR A 73 7.68 -1.28 6.54
C THR A 73 7.64 -1.43 5.04
N ARG A 74 7.07 -2.54 4.56
CA ARG A 74 6.83 -2.74 3.14
C ARG A 74 5.69 -1.78 2.72
N GLN A 75 5.98 -0.84 1.82
CA GLN A 75 5.03 0.19 1.38
C GLN A 75 4.52 -0.11 -0.03
N GLU A 76 3.27 0.26 -0.32
CA GLU A 76 2.68 0.09 -1.66
C GLU A 76 3.20 1.13 -2.67
N TYR A 77 3.40 2.37 -2.23
CA TYR A 77 3.84 3.47 -3.10
C TYR A 77 4.67 4.49 -2.29
N PRO A 78 5.93 4.17 -1.97
CA PRO A 78 6.75 4.96 -1.05
C PRO A 78 7.08 6.35 -1.59
N SER A 79 7.01 7.34 -0.70
CA SER A 79 7.35 8.75 -0.95
C SER A 79 8.77 9.09 -0.53
N PHE A 80 9.38 10.08 -1.19
CA PHE A 80 10.68 10.59 -0.78
C PHE A 80 10.64 11.35 0.55
N GLY A 81 11.59 11.04 1.44
CA GLY A 81 11.98 11.90 2.56
C GLY A 81 11.09 11.83 3.81
N THR A 82 10.24 10.81 3.95
CA THR A 82 9.34 10.63 5.10
C THR A 82 9.90 9.70 6.19
N GLY A 83 11.22 9.50 6.23
CA GLY A 83 11.89 8.58 7.16
C GLY A 83 12.12 7.18 6.59
N ASP A 84 11.73 6.94 5.33
CA ASP A 84 12.23 5.86 4.51
C ASP A 84 13.44 6.34 3.70
N TYR A 85 14.50 5.55 3.70
CA TYR A 85 15.77 5.85 3.03
C TYR A 85 15.99 4.98 1.77
N ALA A 86 15.04 4.11 1.44
CA ALA A 86 15.04 3.37 0.19
C ALA A 86 14.66 4.26 -1.00
N ASP A 87 14.72 3.69 -2.21
CA ASP A 87 14.30 4.37 -3.43
C ASP A 87 12.79 4.64 -3.41
N ALA A 88 12.43 5.91 -3.58
CA ALA A 88 11.03 6.33 -3.64
C ALA A 88 10.39 5.95 -4.98
N ALA A 89 9.10 5.61 -4.96
CA ALA A 89 8.31 5.37 -6.17
C ALA A 89 7.98 6.67 -6.91
N PHE A 90 7.91 7.79 -6.17
CA PHE A 90 7.64 9.11 -6.71
C PHE A 90 8.29 10.23 -5.89
N MET A 91 8.44 11.39 -6.51
CA MET A 91 8.94 12.60 -5.86
C MET A 91 8.28 13.82 -6.51
N ILE A 92 7.65 14.67 -5.71
CA ILE A 92 6.96 15.88 -6.19
C ILE A 92 7.68 17.09 -5.62
N LYS A 93 8.09 18.02 -6.49
CA LYS A 93 8.66 19.30 -6.07
C LYS A 93 7.56 20.34 -5.95
N THR A 94 7.36 20.87 -4.76
CA THR A 94 6.42 21.97 -4.48
C THR A 94 7.01 23.33 -4.88
N LYS A 95 6.17 24.36 -4.92
CA LYS A 95 6.57 25.72 -5.35
C LYS A 95 7.66 26.33 -4.47
N ASP A 96 7.67 25.99 -3.18
CA ASP A 96 8.69 26.41 -2.21
C ASP A 96 10.02 25.63 -2.32
N GLY A 97 10.09 24.65 -3.24
CA GLY A 97 11.27 23.83 -3.47
C GLY A 97 11.35 22.58 -2.61
N SER A 98 10.44 22.37 -1.67
CA SER A 98 10.33 21.11 -0.92
C SER A 98 10.05 19.94 -1.85
N ARG A 99 10.44 18.74 -1.41
CA ARG A 99 10.23 17.47 -2.12
C ARG A 99 9.48 16.44 -1.28
N LEU A 100 9.05 16.84 -0.08
CA LEU A 100 8.34 15.97 0.83
C LEU A 100 6.89 15.82 0.36
N SER A 101 6.38 14.60 0.44
CA SER A 101 4.99 14.27 0.17
C SER A 101 4.55 13.23 1.19
N ASP A 102 3.45 13.47 1.88
CA ASP A 102 2.89 12.52 2.86
C ASP A 102 1.46 12.18 2.49
N PHE A 103 1.29 11.28 1.52
CA PHE A 103 -0.02 10.86 1.05
C PHE A 103 -0.69 9.94 2.05
N LYS A 104 -1.91 10.30 2.44
CA LYS A 104 -2.77 9.48 3.29
C LYS A 104 -3.89 8.89 2.45
N PHE A 105 -4.25 7.65 2.78
CA PHE A 105 -5.45 7.02 2.27
C PHE A 105 -6.66 7.91 2.56
N TYR A 106 -7.44 8.19 1.52
CA TYR A 106 -8.63 9.02 1.59
C TYR A 106 -9.89 8.21 1.32
N ASP A 107 -9.96 7.57 0.15
CA ASP A 107 -11.09 6.75 -0.27
C ASP A 107 -10.66 5.68 -1.30
N PHE A 108 -11.56 4.78 -1.65
CA PHE A 108 -11.35 3.76 -2.68
C PHE A 108 -12.63 3.47 -3.47
N LYS A 109 -12.44 2.94 -4.69
CA LYS A 109 -13.54 2.43 -5.52
C LYS A 109 -13.17 1.08 -6.09
N ILE A 110 -14.02 0.07 -5.86
CA ILE A 110 -13.94 -1.23 -6.53
C ILE A 110 -14.94 -1.19 -7.68
N GLN A 111 -14.47 -1.46 -8.90
CA GLN A 111 -15.31 -1.49 -10.10
C GLN A 111 -15.02 -2.76 -10.88
N LYS A 112 -16.05 -3.28 -11.56
CA LYS A 112 -15.89 -4.41 -12.47
C LYS A 112 -15.21 -3.98 -13.76
N GLY A 113 -14.74 -4.96 -14.52
CA GLY A 113 -14.01 -4.73 -15.75
C GLY A 113 -12.64 -4.08 -15.53
N LYS A 114 -12.10 -3.48 -16.59
CA LYS A 114 -10.82 -2.78 -16.56
C LYS A 114 -10.93 -1.44 -17.28
N PRO A 115 -10.82 -0.30 -16.58
CA PRO A 115 -10.88 1.02 -17.23
C PRO A 115 -9.69 1.20 -18.19
N THR A 116 -9.94 1.92 -19.28
CA THR A 116 -8.94 2.34 -20.24
C THR A 116 -8.15 3.55 -19.73
N LEU A 117 -6.92 3.70 -20.20
CA LEU A 117 -6.08 4.88 -19.94
C LEU A 117 -6.07 5.76 -21.18
N GLU A 118 -6.65 6.96 -21.10
CA GLU A 118 -6.71 7.87 -22.24
C GLU A 118 -5.30 8.23 -22.74
N GLY A 119 -5.06 8.06 -24.03
CA GLY A 119 -3.78 8.37 -24.66
C GLY A 119 -2.65 7.37 -24.40
N LEU A 120 -2.90 6.24 -23.72
CA LEU A 120 -1.88 5.23 -23.40
C LEU A 120 -2.35 3.80 -23.76
N PRO A 121 -1.46 2.93 -24.26
CA PRO A 121 -1.79 1.51 -24.41
C PRO A 121 -1.96 0.85 -23.04
N SER A 122 -2.97 -0.01 -22.91
CA SER A 122 -3.27 -0.74 -21.67
C SER A 122 -3.81 -2.13 -21.97
N THR A 123 -3.63 -3.08 -21.04
CA THR A 123 -4.36 -4.36 -21.10
C THR A 123 -5.87 -4.11 -20.98
N TYR A 124 -6.67 -5.05 -21.47
CA TYR A 124 -8.13 -4.95 -21.51
C TYR A 124 -8.79 -6.28 -21.14
N VAL A 125 -10.10 -6.24 -20.93
CA VAL A 125 -10.96 -7.40 -20.80
C VAL A 125 -12.08 -7.27 -21.82
N ASP A 126 -12.52 -8.38 -22.40
CA ASP A 126 -13.59 -8.37 -23.41
C ASP A 126 -14.98 -8.16 -22.81
N SER A 127 -15.12 -8.33 -21.49
CA SER A 127 -16.37 -8.18 -20.75
C SER A 127 -16.12 -7.51 -19.40
N ASP A 128 -17.03 -6.61 -19.01
CA ASP A 128 -17.05 -5.91 -17.71
C ASP A 128 -17.70 -6.74 -16.59
N GLU A 129 -17.86 -8.05 -16.75
CA GLU A 129 -18.43 -8.94 -15.72
C GLU A 129 -17.49 -9.26 -14.56
#